data_AF-A0A3E2VBY1-F1
#
_entry.id   AF-A0A3E2VBY1-F1
#
_cell.length_a   1.000
_cell.length_b   1.000
_cell.length_c   1.000
_cell.angle_alpha   90.00
_cell.angle_beta   90.00
_cell.angle_gamma   90.00
#
_symmetry.space_group_name_H-M   'P 1'
#
loop_
_entity.id
_entity.type
_entity.pdbx_description
1 polymer ?
#
loop_
_entity_poly.entity_id
_entity_poly.type
_entity_poly.pdbx_seq_one_letter_code
_entity_poly.pdbx_strand_id
1 'polypeptide(L)'
;MELYTKIVDMIDLVDVDLHCLKINLIHYYLSIGDFISMNNIIDDLEHVFLEEGNKIRLLDILNCRVSLNSYNNKVNLNIVIDRIEELIKKYKYPDIKLSETFANIGSAFHNDKNYILSLEYYKKSFSYYRDSYLPTILYMADCQNRLGLDINIPILNDKDISSYPVELIKMYKYFTLGDDIPVFVKQNYIMKQILPHLENEVNIEIFKYELGRIVDITGQYKNFLVFEREIQKKIHNR
;
A
#
# COMPACT_ATOMS: atom_id res chain seq x y z
N MET A 1 11.74 -8.73 -12.91
CA MET A 1 10.42 -9.37 -13.12
C MET A 1 10.55 -10.61 -14.00
N GLU A 2 11.12 -10.51 -15.21
CA GLU A 2 11.27 -11.64 -16.15
C GLU A 2 11.91 -12.92 -15.57
N LEU A 3 12.95 -12.78 -14.72
CA LEU A 3 13.59 -13.95 -14.10
C LEU A 3 12.66 -14.68 -13.12
N TYR A 4 11.83 -13.94 -12.38
CA TYR A 4 10.87 -14.51 -11.43
C TYR A 4 9.75 -15.27 -12.16
N THR A 5 9.20 -14.69 -13.22
CA THR A 5 8.19 -15.32 -14.07
C THR A 5 8.73 -16.63 -14.66
N LYS A 6 9.96 -16.62 -15.21
CA LYS A 6 10.62 -17.83 -15.73
C LYS A 6 10.83 -18.89 -14.66
N ILE A 7 11.20 -18.51 -13.43
CA ILE A 7 11.40 -19.47 -12.34
C ILE A 7 10.08 -20.13 -11.93
N VAL A 8 8.98 -19.38 -11.85
CA VAL A 8 7.66 -19.93 -11.53
C VAL A 8 7.21 -20.93 -12.58
N ASP A 9 7.36 -20.57 -13.86
CA ASP A 9 7.03 -21.44 -14.98
C ASP A 9 7.93 -22.70 -15.03
N MET A 10 9.21 -22.58 -14.64
CA MET A 10 10.16 -23.69 -14.61
C MET A 10 9.94 -24.67 -13.44
N ILE A 11 9.37 -24.23 -12.32
CA ILE A 11 9.13 -25.06 -11.13
C ILE A 11 7.78 -25.80 -11.21
N ASP A 12 6.92 -25.44 -12.18
CA ASP A 12 5.57 -25.99 -12.35
C ASP A 12 4.75 -25.92 -11.04
N LEU A 13 4.78 -24.74 -10.41
CA LEU A 13 4.16 -24.50 -9.10
C LEU A 13 2.65 -24.77 -9.07
N VAL A 14 2.00 -24.82 -10.25
CA VAL A 14 0.57 -25.13 -10.40
C VAL A 14 0.28 -26.58 -9.97
N ASP A 15 1.14 -27.51 -10.35
CA ASP A 15 0.95 -28.96 -10.16
C ASP A 15 1.61 -29.51 -8.89
N VAL A 16 2.17 -28.64 -8.04
CA VAL A 16 2.78 -29.04 -6.77
C VAL A 16 1.73 -29.46 -5.74
N ASP A 17 1.90 -30.63 -5.12
CA ASP A 17 0.97 -31.19 -4.11
C ASP A 17 0.88 -30.35 -2.82
N LEU A 18 1.90 -29.53 -2.53
CA LEU A 18 1.97 -28.77 -1.29
C LEU A 18 1.25 -27.42 -1.40
N HIS A 19 0.03 -27.34 -0.87
CA HIS A 19 -0.83 -26.15 -0.92
C HIS A 19 -0.18 -24.85 -0.41
N CYS A 20 0.73 -24.93 0.55
CA CYS A 20 1.41 -23.73 1.06
C CYS A 20 2.36 -23.09 0.04
N LEU A 21 2.86 -23.85 -0.94
CA LEU A 21 3.69 -23.33 -2.04
C LEU A 21 2.84 -22.64 -3.11
N LYS A 22 1.58 -23.06 -3.28
CA LYS A 22 0.62 -22.44 -4.21
C LYS A 22 0.28 -20.99 -3.83
N ILE A 23 0.50 -20.57 -2.58
CA ILE A 23 0.39 -19.15 -2.19
C ILE A 23 1.32 -18.27 -3.05
N ASN A 24 2.49 -18.77 -3.48
CA ASN A 24 3.40 -18.01 -4.33
C ASN A 24 2.81 -17.74 -5.73
N LEU A 25 1.86 -18.55 -6.20
CA LEU A 25 1.13 -18.30 -7.45
C LEU A 25 0.31 -17.03 -7.37
N ILE A 26 -0.19 -16.66 -6.19
CA ILE A 26 -0.93 -15.40 -5.99
C ILE A 26 -0.04 -14.20 -6.34
N HIS A 27 1.21 -14.19 -5.83
CA HIS A 27 2.17 -13.14 -6.14
C HIS A 27 2.59 -13.13 -7.62
N TYR A 28 2.72 -14.32 -8.22
CA TYR A 28 2.98 -14.45 -9.64
C TYR A 28 1.87 -13.85 -10.49
N TYR A 29 0.62 -14.25 -10.28
CA TYR A 29 -0.53 -13.74 -11.02
C TYR A 29 -0.72 -12.23 -10.83
N LEU A 30 -0.48 -11.72 -9.62
CA LEU A 30 -0.44 -10.28 -9.37
C LEU A 30 0.62 -9.58 -10.24
N SER A 31 1.82 -10.14 -10.36
CA SER A 31 2.93 -9.53 -11.12
C SER A 31 2.68 -9.45 -12.63
N ILE A 32 1.92 -10.40 -13.18
CA ILE A 32 1.56 -10.42 -14.60
C ILE A 32 0.18 -9.83 -14.89
N GLY A 33 -0.54 -9.36 -13.85
CA GLY A 33 -1.88 -8.78 -13.97
C GLY A 33 -3.00 -9.78 -14.28
N ASP A 34 -2.79 -11.08 -14.07
CA ASP A 34 -3.83 -12.10 -14.26
C ASP A 34 -4.71 -12.24 -13.02
N PHE A 35 -5.62 -11.27 -12.85
CA PHE A 35 -6.52 -11.22 -11.71
C PHE A 35 -7.60 -12.32 -11.71
N ILE A 36 -7.81 -13.01 -12.84
CA ILE A 36 -8.77 -14.12 -12.94
C ILE A 36 -8.14 -15.36 -12.31
N SER A 37 -6.94 -15.74 -12.76
CA SER A 37 -6.20 -16.87 -12.20
C SER A 37 -5.84 -16.63 -10.74
N MET A 38 -5.50 -15.38 -10.38
CA MET A 38 -5.30 -14.98 -8.97
C MET A 38 -6.56 -15.21 -8.12
N ASN A 39 -7.75 -14.87 -8.63
CA ASN A 39 -8.99 -15.10 -7.87
C ASN A 39 -9.29 -16.59 -7.69
N ASN A 40 -9.14 -17.38 -8.75
CA ASN A 40 -9.40 -18.82 -8.70
C ASN A 40 -8.51 -19.53 -7.68
N ILE A 41 -7.20 -19.24 -7.68
CA ILE A 41 -6.29 -19.87 -6.72
C ILE A 41 -6.56 -19.42 -5.28
N ILE A 42 -7.03 -18.18 -5.06
CA ILE A 42 -7.45 -17.71 -3.73
C ILE A 42 -8.71 -18.48 -3.29
N ASP A 43 -9.71 -18.64 -4.17
CA ASP A 43 -10.92 -19.43 -3.87
C ASP A 43 -10.58 -20.88 -3.47
N ASP A 44 -9.71 -21.54 -4.25
CA ASP A 44 -9.29 -22.92 -4.00
C ASP A 44 -8.53 -23.06 -2.67
N LEU A 45 -7.53 -22.20 -2.43
CA LEU A 45 -6.72 -22.25 -1.21
C LEU A 45 -7.50 -21.87 0.04
N GLU A 46 -8.49 -20.99 -0.09
CA GLU A 46 -9.37 -20.64 1.02
C GLU A 46 -10.18 -21.85 1.47
N HIS A 47 -10.74 -22.61 0.53
CA HIS A 47 -11.46 -23.86 0.82
C HIS A 47 -10.56 -24.87 1.52
N VAL A 48 -9.37 -25.13 0.95
CA VAL A 48 -8.39 -26.08 1.50
C VAL A 48 -7.99 -25.71 2.93
N PHE A 49 -7.57 -24.47 3.18
CA PHE A 49 -7.11 -24.09 4.52
C PHE A 49 -8.24 -23.98 5.54
N LEU A 50 -9.49 -23.79 5.09
CA LEU A 50 -10.65 -23.91 5.96
C LEU A 50 -10.86 -25.37 6.39
N GLU A 51 -10.82 -26.33 5.46
CA GLU A 51 -10.98 -27.76 5.74
C GLU A 51 -9.85 -28.32 6.61
N GLU A 52 -8.60 -27.91 6.34
CA GLU A 52 -7.44 -28.29 7.14
C GLU A 52 -7.43 -27.65 8.55
N GLY A 53 -8.32 -26.67 8.81
CA GLY A 53 -8.29 -25.88 10.04
C GLY A 53 -7.03 -25.00 10.19
N ASN A 54 -6.34 -24.73 9.08
CA ASN A 54 -5.09 -23.98 9.04
C ASN A 54 -5.35 -22.47 9.08
N LYS A 55 -5.78 -21.99 10.25
CA LYS A 55 -6.17 -20.59 10.51
C LYS A 55 -5.10 -19.54 10.17
N ILE A 56 -3.81 -19.91 10.23
CA ILE A 56 -2.68 -19.02 9.89
C ILE A 56 -2.63 -18.78 8.38
N ARG A 57 -2.79 -19.85 7.58
CA ARG A 57 -2.81 -19.76 6.12
C ARG A 57 -4.14 -19.25 5.60
N LEU A 58 -5.25 -19.57 6.26
CA LEU A 58 -6.53 -18.96 5.94
C LEU A 58 -6.50 -17.43 6.06
N LEU A 59 -5.86 -16.89 7.11
CA LEU A 59 -5.67 -15.44 7.24
C LEU A 59 -4.79 -14.87 6.11
N ASP A 60 -3.74 -15.58 5.69
CA ASP A 60 -2.91 -15.17 4.53
C ASP A 60 -3.77 -15.03 3.27
N ILE A 61 -4.61 -16.02 2.99
CA ILE A 61 -5.47 -16.02 1.79
C ILE A 61 -6.51 -14.90 1.84
N LEU A 62 -7.14 -14.67 2.98
CA LEU A 62 -8.08 -13.55 3.13
C LEU A 62 -7.37 -12.20 2.96
N ASN A 63 -6.14 -12.07 3.45
CA ASN A 63 -5.32 -10.88 3.24
C ASN A 63 -4.99 -10.68 1.75
N CYS A 64 -4.65 -11.75 1.02
CA CYS A 64 -4.49 -11.69 -0.43
C CYS A 64 -5.78 -11.27 -1.16
N ARG A 65 -6.95 -11.70 -0.65
CA ARG A 65 -8.26 -11.30 -1.20
C ARG A 65 -8.54 -9.81 -1.00
N VAL A 66 -8.13 -9.23 0.13
CA VAL A 66 -8.15 -7.77 0.36
C VAL A 66 -7.28 -7.05 -0.68
N SER A 67 -6.05 -7.53 -0.91
CA SER A 67 -5.18 -6.96 -1.94
C SER A 67 -5.77 -7.05 -3.34
N LEU A 68 -6.35 -8.20 -3.72
CA LEU A 68 -7.03 -8.38 -5.01
C LEU A 68 -8.22 -7.43 -5.20
N ASN A 69 -8.94 -7.11 -4.12
CA ASN A 69 -10.09 -6.22 -4.19
C ASN A 69 -9.72 -4.86 -4.78
N SER A 70 -8.54 -4.34 -4.42
CA SER A 70 -7.99 -3.08 -4.95
C SER A 70 -7.82 -3.04 -6.48
N TYR A 71 -7.83 -4.20 -7.15
CA TYR A 71 -7.66 -4.30 -8.61
C TYR A 71 -8.94 -4.70 -9.34
N ASN A 72 -9.84 -5.43 -8.69
CA ASN A 72 -10.95 -6.10 -9.38
C ASN A 72 -12.34 -5.74 -8.84
N ASN A 73 -12.49 -5.10 -7.67
CA ASN A 73 -13.78 -4.68 -7.07
C ASN A 73 -14.95 -5.71 -7.13
N LYS A 74 -14.66 -6.98 -7.38
CA LYS A 74 -15.67 -8.03 -7.61
C LYS A 74 -16.30 -8.57 -6.32
N VAL A 75 -15.64 -8.35 -5.19
CA VAL A 75 -16.07 -8.86 -3.88
C VAL A 75 -16.45 -7.69 -2.99
N ASN A 76 -17.48 -7.87 -2.16
CA ASN A 76 -17.78 -6.92 -1.10
C ASN A 76 -16.68 -7.00 -0.03
N LEU A 77 -15.78 -6.00 -0.03
CA LEU A 77 -14.63 -5.93 0.86
C LEU A 77 -15.02 -6.08 2.34
N ASN A 78 -16.17 -5.54 2.74
CA ASN A 78 -16.64 -5.62 4.12
C ASN A 78 -16.89 -7.08 4.55
N ILE A 79 -17.37 -7.95 3.66
CA ILE A 79 -17.57 -9.38 3.97
C ILE A 79 -16.23 -10.06 4.28
N VAL A 80 -15.18 -9.71 3.52
CA VAL A 80 -13.84 -10.27 3.74
C VAL A 80 -13.25 -9.75 5.06
N ILE A 81 -13.42 -8.45 5.33
CA ILE A 81 -12.98 -7.82 6.57
C ILE A 81 -13.68 -8.44 7.78
N ASP A 82 -15.00 -8.60 7.74
CA ASP A 82 -15.78 -9.19 8.84
C ASP A 82 -15.27 -10.60 9.20
N ARG A 83 -14.94 -11.40 8.18
CA ARG A 83 -14.36 -12.74 8.36
C ARG A 83 -12.95 -12.69 8.94
N ILE A 84 -12.12 -11.75 8.50
CA ILE A 84 -10.79 -11.52 9.07
C ILE A 84 -10.92 -11.15 10.56
N GLU A 85 -11.81 -10.23 10.90
CA GLU A 85 -12.01 -9.81 12.30
C GLU A 85 -12.55 -10.94 13.18
N GLU A 86 -13.46 -11.77 12.67
CA GLU A 86 -13.95 -12.96 13.37
C GLU A 86 -12.81 -13.95 13.67
N LEU A 87 -11.95 -14.23 12.67
CA LEU A 87 -10.79 -15.10 12.85
C LEU A 87 -9.82 -14.56 13.90
N ILE A 88 -9.48 -13.27 13.81
CA ILE A 88 -8.57 -12.60 14.75
C ILE A 88 -9.14 -12.60 16.17
N LYS A 89 -10.46 -12.44 16.33
CA LYS A 89 -11.12 -12.53 17.63
C LYS A 89 -11.07 -13.94 18.21
N LYS A 90 -11.17 -14.96 17.36
CA LYS A 90 -11.25 -16.37 17.76
C LYS A 90 -9.88 -17.00 18.04
N TYR A 91 -8.82 -16.54 17.39
CA TYR A 91 -7.51 -17.18 17.45
C TYR A 91 -6.38 -16.20 17.71
N LYS A 92 -5.30 -16.70 18.32
CA LYS A 92 -4.07 -15.94 18.50
C LYS A 92 -3.22 -15.99 17.24
N TYR A 93 -2.79 -14.83 16.76
CA TYR A 93 -1.88 -14.65 15.64
C TYR A 93 -0.62 -13.90 16.08
N PRO A 94 0.51 -14.03 15.35
CA PRO A 94 1.66 -13.15 15.54
C PRO A 94 1.32 -11.70 15.22
N ASP A 95 1.80 -10.76 16.04
CA ASP A 95 1.49 -9.32 15.90
C ASP A 95 1.90 -8.77 14.54
N ILE A 96 3.03 -9.21 13.98
CA ILE A 96 3.49 -8.80 12.64
C ILE A 96 2.46 -9.15 11.56
N LYS A 97 1.82 -10.32 11.64
CA LYS A 97 0.81 -10.77 10.68
C LYS A 97 -0.48 -9.95 10.80
N LEU A 98 -0.86 -9.58 12.03
CA LEU A 98 -1.99 -8.69 12.28
C LEU A 98 -1.72 -7.29 11.73
N SER A 99 -0.49 -6.78 11.95
CA SER A 99 -0.04 -5.50 11.42
C SER A 99 -0.11 -5.44 9.90
N GLU A 100 0.42 -6.45 9.20
CA GLU A 100 0.37 -6.57 7.74
C GLU A 100 -1.08 -6.63 7.22
N THR A 101 -1.93 -7.42 7.88
CA THR A 101 -3.34 -7.58 7.49
C THR A 101 -4.09 -6.25 7.59
N PHE A 102 -3.96 -5.54 8.71
CA PHE A 102 -4.63 -4.25 8.88
C PHE A 102 -4.02 -3.16 7.99
N ALA A 103 -2.72 -3.22 7.66
CA ALA A 103 -2.12 -2.30 6.70
C ALA A 103 -2.74 -2.49 5.31
N ASN A 104 -2.92 -3.72 4.84
CA ASN A 104 -3.52 -4.00 3.55
C ASN A 104 -4.99 -3.59 3.48
N ILE A 105 -5.76 -3.77 4.57
CA ILE A 105 -7.14 -3.24 4.66
C ILE A 105 -7.13 -1.71 4.57
N GLY A 106 -6.20 -1.06 5.27
CA GLY A 106 -6.00 0.38 5.18
C GLY A 106 -5.69 0.85 3.76
N SER A 107 -4.87 0.10 3.03
CA SER A 107 -4.56 0.38 1.62
C SER A 107 -5.75 0.17 0.68
N ALA A 108 -6.58 -0.86 0.92
CA ALA A 108 -7.80 -1.03 0.14
C ALA A 108 -8.75 0.18 0.29
N PHE A 109 -8.97 0.65 1.52
CA PHE A 109 -9.77 1.87 1.74
C PHE A 109 -9.10 3.16 1.23
N HIS A 110 -7.77 3.21 1.21
CA HIS A 110 -7.03 4.33 0.63
C HIS A 110 -7.31 4.43 -0.87
N ASN A 111 -7.26 3.29 -1.58
CA ASN A 111 -7.57 3.20 -3.01
C ASN A 111 -9.02 3.62 -3.31
N ASP A 112 -9.95 3.26 -2.41
CA ASP A 112 -11.36 3.69 -2.47
C ASP A 112 -11.59 5.16 -2.03
N LYS A 113 -10.52 5.90 -1.71
CA LYS A 113 -10.55 7.27 -1.20
C LYS A 113 -11.33 7.43 0.10
N ASN A 114 -11.57 6.34 0.84
CA ASN A 114 -12.15 6.35 2.17
C ASN A 114 -11.04 6.57 3.21
N TYR A 115 -10.55 7.81 3.29
CA TYR A 115 -9.42 8.16 4.14
C TYR A 115 -9.70 8.01 5.64
N ILE A 116 -10.97 8.03 6.06
CA ILE A 116 -11.36 7.83 7.46
C ILE A 116 -11.06 6.39 7.86
N LEU A 117 -11.66 5.41 7.18
CA LEU A 117 -11.42 3.99 7.47
C LEU A 117 -9.96 3.60 7.21
N SER A 118 -9.38 4.12 6.13
CA SER A 118 -7.96 3.89 5.82
C SER A 118 -7.05 4.29 6.99
N LEU A 119 -7.24 5.49 7.55
CA LEU A 119 -6.48 5.96 8.71
C LEU A 119 -6.71 5.12 9.96
N GLU A 120 -7.96 4.70 10.22
CA GLU A 120 -8.29 3.82 11.35
C GLU A 120 -7.53 2.48 11.26
N TYR A 121 -7.52 1.86 10.08
CA TYR A 121 -6.85 0.59 9.85
C TYR A 121 -5.32 0.70 9.88
N TYR A 122 -4.75 1.79 9.36
CA TYR A 122 -3.32 2.02 9.52
C TYR A 122 -2.92 2.23 10.98
N LYS A 123 -3.71 2.97 11.77
CA LYS A 123 -3.48 3.10 13.21
C LYS A 123 -3.61 1.76 13.94
N LYS A 124 -4.58 0.92 13.54
CA LYS A 124 -4.75 -0.45 14.05
C LYS A 124 -3.56 -1.33 13.70
N SER A 125 -3.00 -1.22 12.49
CA SER A 125 -1.77 -1.92 12.10
C SER A 125 -0.58 -1.54 13.00
N PHE A 126 -0.44 -0.26 13.30
CA PHE A 126 0.60 0.29 14.17
C PHE A 126 0.49 -0.15 15.64
N SER A 127 -0.72 -0.44 16.13
CA SER A 127 -0.90 -0.87 17.52
C SER A 127 -0.37 -2.29 17.78
N TYR A 128 -0.29 -3.13 16.74
CA TYR A 128 0.28 -4.48 16.81
C TYR A 128 1.79 -4.48 16.63
N TYR A 129 2.31 -3.77 15.62
CA TYR A 129 3.74 -3.79 15.32
C TYR A 129 4.22 -2.37 14.98
N ARG A 130 5.10 -1.84 15.84
CA ARG A 130 5.55 -0.44 15.76
C ARG A 130 6.72 -0.21 14.81
N ASP A 131 7.47 -1.26 14.47
CA ASP A 131 8.52 -1.22 13.44
C ASP A 131 7.90 -1.31 12.03
N SER A 132 6.76 -0.63 11.87
CA SER A 132 5.88 -0.73 10.71
C SER A 132 6.55 -0.17 9.45
N TYR A 133 6.03 -0.63 8.33
CA TYR A 133 6.52 -0.38 6.99
C TYR A 133 6.38 1.12 6.62
N LEU A 134 7.45 1.73 6.08
CA LEU A 134 7.47 3.17 5.74
C LEU A 134 6.28 3.61 4.85
N PRO A 135 5.82 2.84 3.85
CA PRO A 135 4.58 3.13 3.13
C PRO A 135 3.35 3.30 4.02
N THR A 136 3.16 2.48 5.06
CA THR A 136 2.03 2.63 5.98
C THR A 136 2.06 3.98 6.69
N ILE A 137 3.25 4.44 7.09
CA ILE A 137 3.47 5.78 7.68
C ILE A 137 3.10 6.88 6.70
N LEU A 138 3.55 6.76 5.46
CA LEU A 138 3.27 7.75 4.41
C LEU A 138 1.77 7.82 4.08
N TYR A 139 1.10 6.68 4.05
CA TYR A 139 -0.34 6.64 3.80
C TYR A 139 -1.15 7.17 4.99
N MET A 140 -0.68 6.98 6.23
CA MET A 140 -1.26 7.70 7.38
C MET A 140 -1.14 9.21 7.24
N ALA A 141 0.04 9.70 6.83
CA ALA A 141 0.27 11.12 6.60
C ALA A 141 -0.66 11.66 5.51
N ASP A 142 -0.78 10.97 4.37
CA ASP A 142 -1.69 11.37 3.32
C ASP A 142 -3.15 11.33 3.79
N CYS A 143 -3.60 10.30 4.51
CA CYS A 143 -4.96 10.28 5.06
C CYS A 143 -5.22 11.47 5.99
N GLN A 144 -4.31 11.78 6.92
CA GLN A 144 -4.42 12.95 7.78
C GLN A 144 -4.52 14.23 6.95
N ASN A 145 -3.66 14.36 5.95
CA ASN A 145 -3.62 15.50 5.05
C ASN A 145 -4.94 15.69 4.28
N ARG A 146 -5.49 14.60 3.72
CA ARG A 146 -6.75 14.58 2.96
C ARG A 146 -7.96 14.92 3.83
N LEU A 147 -7.89 14.56 5.11
CA LEU A 147 -8.91 14.85 6.11
C LEU A 147 -8.76 16.24 6.75
N GLY A 148 -7.74 17.02 6.37
CA GLY A 148 -7.46 18.33 6.96
C GLY A 148 -7.03 18.24 8.43
N LEU A 149 -6.46 17.10 8.84
CA LEU A 149 -5.91 16.88 10.17
C LEU A 149 -4.43 17.25 10.21
N ASP A 150 -3.93 17.57 11.40
CA ASP A 150 -2.50 17.73 11.64
C ASP A 150 -1.78 16.41 11.35
N ILE A 151 -0.63 16.52 10.67
CA ILE A 151 0.20 15.37 10.34
C ILE A 151 0.86 14.88 11.62
N ASN A 152 0.46 13.69 12.06
CA ASN A 152 0.97 13.06 13.26
C ASN A 152 1.36 11.62 12.92
N ILE A 153 2.62 11.46 12.55
CA ILE A 153 3.23 10.20 12.14
C ILE A 153 4.49 9.91 12.98
N PRO A 154 4.88 8.63 13.12
CA PRO A 154 6.10 8.28 13.86
C PRO A 154 7.35 8.99 13.35
N ILE A 155 8.17 9.48 14.28
CA ILE A 155 9.50 10.03 13.98
C ILE A 155 10.51 8.89 13.95
N LEU A 156 11.09 8.65 12.78
CA LEU A 156 12.08 7.62 12.49
C LEU A 156 13.44 8.26 12.31
N ASN A 157 14.51 7.55 12.70
CA ASN A 157 15.86 8.04 12.48
C ASN A 157 16.35 7.69 11.04
N ASP A 158 17.40 8.35 10.57
CA ASP A 158 17.93 8.12 9.21
C ASP A 158 18.37 6.67 8.97
N LYS A 159 18.80 5.92 10.00
CA LYS A 159 19.18 4.51 9.84
C LYS A 159 17.96 3.64 9.56
N ASP A 160 16.85 3.88 10.26
CA ASP A 160 15.61 3.12 10.11
C ASP A 160 15.03 3.22 8.70
N ILE A 161 15.19 4.38 8.05
CA ILE A 161 14.66 4.63 6.71
C ILE A 161 15.69 4.42 5.60
N SER A 162 16.98 4.22 5.91
CA SER A 162 18.07 4.18 4.92
C SER A 162 17.98 3.04 3.91
N SER A 163 17.31 1.93 4.25
CA SER A 163 17.12 0.76 3.39
C SER A 163 15.97 0.92 2.39
N TYR A 164 15.13 1.95 2.55
CA TYR A 164 13.96 2.15 1.70
C TYR A 164 14.34 2.86 0.38
N PRO A 165 13.50 2.72 -0.66
CA PRO A 165 13.62 3.50 -1.88
C PRO A 165 13.73 5.01 -1.61
N VAL A 166 14.60 5.68 -2.36
CA VAL A 166 14.86 7.13 -2.22
C VAL A 166 13.57 7.94 -2.31
N GLU A 167 12.64 7.55 -3.19
CA GLU A 167 11.30 8.13 -3.30
C GLU A 167 10.61 8.21 -1.92
N LEU A 168 10.44 7.08 -1.24
CA LEU A 168 9.75 7.00 0.06
C LEU A 168 10.47 7.81 1.15
N ILE A 169 11.80 7.78 1.17
CA ILE A 169 12.60 8.58 2.10
C ILE A 169 12.33 10.08 1.91
N LYS A 170 12.27 10.54 0.65
CA LYS A 170 12.02 11.95 0.33
C LYS A 170 10.60 12.37 0.70
N MET A 171 9.62 11.50 0.46
CA MET A 171 8.23 11.72 0.88
C MET A 171 8.11 11.80 2.40
N TYR A 172 8.80 10.92 3.14
CA TYR A 172 8.78 10.92 4.60
C TYR A 172 9.37 12.20 5.18
N LYS A 173 10.51 12.63 4.63
CA LYS A 173 11.16 13.90 4.99
C LYS A 173 10.28 15.11 4.70
N TYR A 174 9.39 15.03 3.70
CA TYR A 174 8.43 16.07 3.41
C TYR A 174 7.32 16.15 4.47
N PHE A 175 6.69 15.02 4.81
CA PHE A 175 5.61 14.98 5.79
C PHE A 175 6.06 15.24 7.23
N THR A 176 7.37 15.22 7.49
CA THR A 176 7.96 15.57 8.79
C THR A 176 8.49 17.00 8.84
N LEU A 177 8.32 17.80 7.77
CA LEU A 177 8.62 19.23 7.81
C LEU A 177 7.65 19.93 8.78
N GLY A 178 8.20 20.78 9.65
CA GLY A 178 7.41 21.56 10.60
C GLY A 178 6.40 22.48 9.92
N ASP A 179 5.39 22.90 10.71
CA ASP A 179 4.36 23.84 10.25
C ASP A 179 4.89 25.27 10.06
N ASP A 180 6.03 25.58 10.66
CA ASP A 180 6.76 26.84 10.50
C ASP A 180 7.43 26.97 9.11
N ILE A 181 7.59 25.86 8.38
CA ILE A 181 8.23 25.87 7.07
C ILE A 181 7.33 26.57 6.05
N PRO A 182 7.82 27.63 5.37
CA PRO A 182 7.03 28.36 4.40
C PRO A 182 6.50 27.48 3.26
N VAL A 183 5.26 27.72 2.85
CA VAL A 183 4.57 26.93 1.82
C VAL A 183 5.35 26.84 0.50
N PHE A 184 6.04 27.92 0.08
CA PHE A 184 6.87 27.90 -1.11
C PHE A 184 8.11 26.99 -1.00
N VAL A 185 8.62 26.76 0.21
CA VAL A 185 9.72 25.81 0.47
C VAL A 185 9.20 24.38 0.32
N LYS A 186 8.03 24.09 0.90
CA LYS A 186 7.32 22.81 0.72
C LYS A 186 7.08 22.53 -0.77
N GLN A 187 6.58 23.52 -1.51
CA GLN A 187 6.40 23.43 -2.96
C GLN A 187 7.71 23.11 -3.71
N ASN A 188 8.77 23.85 -3.43
CA ASN A 188 10.08 23.62 -4.05
C ASN A 188 10.64 22.23 -3.71
N TYR A 189 10.38 21.73 -2.50
CA TYR A 189 10.77 20.40 -2.10
C TYR A 189 10.07 19.34 -2.95
N ILE A 190 8.75 19.45 -3.15
CA ILE A 190 8.00 18.53 -4.04
C ILE A 190 8.63 18.53 -5.44
N MET A 191 8.83 19.71 -6.03
CA MET A 191 9.31 19.83 -7.41
C MET A 191 10.76 19.37 -7.60
N LYS A 192 11.65 19.60 -6.62
CA LYS A 192 13.09 19.36 -6.78
C LYS A 192 13.58 18.07 -6.14
N GLN A 193 12.90 17.59 -5.10
CA GLN A 193 13.35 16.45 -4.30
C GLN A 193 12.47 15.21 -4.48
N ILE A 194 11.17 15.38 -4.74
CA ILE A 194 10.23 14.26 -4.82
C ILE A 194 9.95 13.89 -6.28
N LEU A 195 9.50 14.86 -7.09
CA LEU A 195 9.13 14.66 -8.49
C LEU A 195 10.19 13.88 -9.31
N PRO A 196 11.51 14.09 -9.16
CA PRO A 196 12.50 13.31 -9.91
C PRO A 196 12.41 11.80 -9.67
N HIS A 197 12.05 11.38 -8.46
CA HIS A 197 11.97 9.97 -8.05
C HIS A 197 10.55 9.41 -8.04
N LEU A 198 9.54 10.25 -8.28
CA LEU A 198 8.14 9.87 -8.20
C LEU A 198 7.75 8.98 -9.38
N GLU A 199 7.30 7.76 -9.07
CA GLU A 199 7.16 6.68 -10.05
C GLU A 199 5.92 5.82 -9.82
N ASN A 200 5.53 5.61 -8.57
CA ASN A 200 4.36 4.83 -8.21
C ASN A 200 3.08 5.69 -8.34
N GLU A 201 2.01 5.13 -8.92
CA GLU A 201 0.75 5.84 -9.18
C GLU A 201 0.10 6.42 -7.91
N VAL A 202 0.09 5.65 -6.82
CA VAL A 202 -0.45 6.11 -5.52
C VAL A 202 0.38 7.29 -5.02
N ASN A 203 1.71 7.19 -5.05
CA ASN A 203 2.58 8.29 -4.62
C ASN A 203 2.42 9.54 -5.50
N ILE A 204 2.21 9.36 -6.81
CA ILE A 204 1.89 10.45 -7.74
C ILE A 204 0.62 11.17 -7.29
N GLU A 205 -0.45 10.45 -7.00
CA GLU A 205 -1.73 11.01 -6.56
C GLU A 205 -1.62 11.75 -5.22
N ILE A 206 -0.82 11.24 -4.28
CA ILE A 206 -0.52 11.92 -3.00
C ILE A 206 0.08 13.30 -3.27
N PHE A 207 1.16 13.36 -4.05
CA PHE A 207 1.87 14.63 -4.28
C PHE A 207 1.18 15.54 -5.28
N LYS A 208 0.35 15.01 -6.17
CA LYS A 208 -0.54 15.80 -7.02
C LYS A 208 -1.56 16.57 -6.18
N TYR A 209 -2.20 15.92 -5.23
CA TYR A 209 -3.12 16.58 -4.30
C TYR A 209 -2.43 17.62 -3.43
N GLU A 210 -1.30 17.25 -2.84
CA GLU A 210 -0.55 18.15 -1.97
C GLU A 210 -0.08 19.39 -2.72
N LEU A 211 0.48 19.21 -3.93
CA LEU A 211 0.87 20.31 -4.78
C LEU A 211 -0.34 21.17 -5.17
N GLY A 212 -1.49 20.56 -5.47
CA GLY A 212 -2.75 21.24 -5.75
C GLY A 212 -3.15 22.22 -4.63
N ARG A 213 -3.17 21.74 -3.39
CA ARG A 213 -3.47 22.58 -2.22
C ARG A 213 -2.47 23.72 -2.05
N ILE A 214 -1.19 23.45 -2.26
CA ILE A 214 -0.13 24.44 -2.12
C ILE A 214 -0.19 25.52 -3.21
N VAL A 215 -0.53 25.16 -4.44
CA VAL A 215 -0.64 26.15 -5.53
C VAL A 215 -1.83 27.08 -5.34
N ASP A 216 -2.93 26.60 -4.74
CA ASP A 216 -4.07 27.45 -4.40
C ASP A 216 -3.72 28.53 -3.37
N ILE A 217 -2.75 28.25 -2.48
CA ILE A 217 -2.25 29.23 -1.49
C ILE A 217 -1.23 30.17 -2.12
N THR A 218 -0.32 29.65 -2.95
CA THR A 218 0.83 30.41 -3.48
C THR A 218 0.56 31.15 -4.79
N GLY A 219 -0.51 30.79 -5.51
CA GLY A 219 -0.80 31.26 -6.86
C GLY A 219 0.15 30.73 -7.95
N GLN A 220 1.05 29.80 -7.63
CA GLN A 220 2.10 29.33 -8.54
C GLN A 220 1.68 28.14 -9.43
N TYR A 221 0.61 28.31 -10.20
CA TYR A 221 0.03 27.26 -11.06
C TYR A 221 0.99 26.70 -12.13
N LYS A 222 2.04 27.46 -12.50
CA LYS A 222 3.09 26.99 -13.42
C LYS A 222 3.74 25.70 -12.91
N ASN A 223 3.97 25.57 -11.61
CA ASN A 223 4.63 24.39 -11.04
C ASN A 223 3.74 23.15 -11.13
N PHE A 224 2.42 23.31 -10.95
CA PHE A 224 1.46 22.21 -11.12
C PHE A 224 1.46 21.71 -12.58
N LEU A 225 1.47 22.63 -13.54
CA LEU A 225 1.56 22.27 -14.96
C LEU A 225 2.89 21.62 -15.34
N VAL A 226 4.00 22.02 -14.74
CA VAL A 226 5.31 21.35 -14.91
C VAL A 226 5.26 19.95 -14.32
N PHE A 227 4.69 19.78 -13.12
CA PHE A 227 4.53 18.48 -12.47
C PHE A 227 3.77 17.50 -13.37
N GLU A 228 2.58 17.89 -13.85
CA GLU A 228 1.78 17.03 -14.74
C GLU A 228 2.53 16.63 -16.02
N ARG A 229 3.26 17.57 -16.64
CA ARG A 229 4.05 17.30 -17.85
C ARG A 229 5.18 16.30 -17.60
N GLU A 230 5.89 16.42 -16.48
CA GLU A 230 6.98 15.49 -16.14
C GLU A 230 6.44 14.09 -15.83
N ILE A 231 5.31 13.98 -15.12
CA ILE A 231 4.65 12.69 -14.89
C ILE A 231 4.20 12.05 -16.20
N GLN A 232 3.59 12.81 -17.12
CA GLN A 232 3.18 12.30 -18.43
C GLN A 232 4.36 11.76 -19.24
N LYS A 233 5.51 12.45 -19.24
CA LYS A 233 6.74 11.97 -19.90
C LYS A 233 7.22 10.65 -19.32
N LYS A 234 7.17 10.50 -17.99
CA LYS A 234 7.56 9.24 -17.32
C LYS A 234 6.65 8.08 -17.70
N ILE A 235 5.35 8.32 -17.82
CA ILE A 235 4.37 7.29 -18.23
C ILE A 235 4.60 6.86 -19.68
N HIS A 236 4.88 7.78 -20.60
CA HIS A 236 5.09 7.45 -22.02
C HIS A 236 6.41 6.70 -22.31
N ASN A 237 7.38 6.75 -21.38
CA ASN A 237 8.69 6.13 -21.54
C ASN A 237 8.81 4.77 -20.81
N ARG A 238 7.70 4.24 -20.27
CA ARG A 238 7.60 2.91 -19.66
C ARG A 238 6.96 1.92 -20.63
#